data_AF-A0A7S0B2K7-F1
#
_entry.id   AF-A0A7S0B2K7-F1
#
_cell.length_a   1.000
_cell.length_b   1.000
_cell.length_c   1.000
_cell.angle_alpha   90.00
_cell.angle_beta   90.00
_cell.angle_gamma   90.00
#
_symmetry.space_group_name_H-M   'P 1'
#
loop_
_entity.id
_entity.type
_entity.pdbx_description
1 polymer ?
#
loop_
_entity_poly.entity_id
_entity_poly.type
_entity_poly.pdbx_seq_one_letter_code
_entity_poly.pdbx_strand_id
1 'polypeptide(L)'
;FVCAGTGVTPCVQALRFLAAALRRAAQVPPVQVAGLLSSNRRAGGVLMAAELEAVTAQAPTGTMRLRHTLTGDDSKRPRVPGIFSGRVTPAMLAEALPPPVGRTACLVVVVGPGGFVEHCMPLLIGLGHCANHIAVLDA
;
A
#
# COMPACT_ATOMS: atom_id res chain seq x y z
N PHE A 1 -0.76 -2.15 3.47
CA PHE A 1 -1.88 -1.20 3.32
C PHE A 1 -2.33 -1.19 1.88
N VAL A 2 -3.64 -1.23 1.64
CA VAL A 2 -4.25 -1.11 0.32
C VAL A 2 -5.38 -0.10 0.44
N CYS A 3 -5.34 0.98 -0.33
CA CYS A 3 -6.36 2.02 -0.20
C CYS A 3 -6.84 2.60 -1.53
N ALA A 4 -8.02 3.21 -1.51
CA ALA A 4 -8.57 3.98 -2.62
C ALA A 4 -9.07 5.35 -2.16
N GLY A 5 -8.79 6.39 -2.95
CA GLY A 5 -9.26 7.75 -2.70
C GLY A 5 -8.89 8.28 -1.31
N THR A 6 -9.88 8.78 -0.57
CA THR A 6 -9.73 9.37 0.78
C THR A 6 -9.27 8.38 1.85
N GLY A 7 -9.37 7.07 1.58
CA GLY A 7 -8.84 6.02 2.46
C GLY A 7 -7.32 6.08 2.68
N VAL A 8 -6.61 6.96 1.95
CA VAL A 8 -5.19 7.21 2.14
C VAL A 8 -4.86 7.85 3.49
N THR A 9 -5.77 8.64 4.08
CA THR A 9 -5.51 9.38 5.33
C THR A 9 -5.12 8.49 6.51
N PRO A 10 -5.90 7.45 6.89
CA PRO A 10 -5.49 6.53 7.95
C PRO A 10 -4.22 5.75 7.59
N CYS A 11 -3.98 5.49 6.29
CA CYS A 11 -2.77 4.84 5.82
C CYS A 11 -1.52 5.71 6.07
N VAL A 12 -1.57 7.01 5.75
CA VAL A 12 -0.46 7.94 6.02
C VAL A 12 -0.14 8.02 7.51
N GLN A 13 -1.18 8.07 8.36
CA GLN A 13 -0.99 8.11 9.82
C GLN A 13 -0.28 6.85 10.33
N ALA A 14 -0.74 5.67 9.91
CA ALA A 14 -0.11 4.40 10.29
C ALA A 14 1.32 4.29 9.77
N LEU A 15 1.57 4.70 8.52
CA LEU A 15 2.90 4.69 7.91
C LEU A 15 3.86 5.67 8.62
N ARG A 16 3.40 6.85 9.05
CA ARG A 16 4.18 7.79 9.88
C ARG A 16 4.63 7.15 11.19
N PHE A 17 3.70 6.49 11.87
CA PHE A 17 3.98 5.78 13.11
C PHE A 17 5.03 4.68 12.89
N LEU A 18 4.85 3.85 11.85
CA LEU A 18 5.80 2.78 11.50
C LEU A 18 7.19 3.33 11.15
N ALA A 19 7.27 4.38 10.33
CA ALA A 19 8.55 5.02 9.98
C ALA A 19 9.27 5.57 11.23
N ALA A 20 8.53 6.17 12.16
CA ALA A 20 9.10 6.65 13.42
C ALA A 20 9.57 5.50 14.32
N ALA A 21 8.80 4.41 14.42
CA ALA A 21 9.18 3.22 15.18
C ALA A 21 10.44 2.55 14.62
N LEU A 22 10.52 2.41 13.29
CA LEU A 22 11.67 1.79 12.61
C LEU A 22 12.96 2.57 12.79
N ARG A 23 12.90 3.90 12.81
CA ARG A 23 14.07 4.75 13.11
C ARG A 23 14.61 4.58 14.53
N ARG A 24 13.74 4.22 15.48
CA ARG A 24 14.11 4.02 16.88
C ARG A 24 14.50 2.57 17.19
N ALA A 25 14.29 1.65 16.25
CA ALA A 25 14.63 0.25 16.44
C ALA A 25 16.15 0.10 16.57
N ALA A 26 16.60 -0.67 17.57
CA ALA A 26 18.02 -0.96 17.79
C ALA A 26 18.66 -1.71 16.61
N GLN A 27 17.84 -2.44 15.85
CA GLN A 27 18.24 -3.12 14.62
C GLN A 27 17.20 -2.82 13.54
N VAL A 28 17.67 -2.31 12.40
CA VAL A 28 16.82 -2.10 11.23
C VAL A 28 16.60 -3.47 10.57
N PRO A 29 15.34 -3.88 10.33
CA PRO A 29 15.07 -5.12 9.61
C PRO A 29 15.69 -5.08 8.21
N PRO A 30 16.35 -6.15 7.75
CA PRO A 30 16.97 -6.19 6.42
C PRO A 30 15.95 -6.34 5.27
N VAL A 31 14.66 -6.33 5.59
CA VAL A 31 13.56 -6.64 4.65
C VAL A 31 12.48 -5.58 4.70
N GLN A 32 11.65 -5.54 3.66
CA GLN A 32 10.45 -4.72 3.62
C GLN A 32 9.50 -5.14 4.75
N VAL A 33 9.14 -4.20 5.61
CA VAL A 33 8.21 -4.40 6.73
C VAL A 33 6.85 -3.74 6.50
N ALA A 34 6.80 -2.72 5.63
CA ALA A 34 5.54 -2.06 5.29
C ALA A 34 5.44 -1.78 3.78
N GLY A 35 4.20 -1.78 3.30
CA GLY A 35 3.88 -1.53 1.90
C GLY A 35 2.54 -0.81 1.76
N LEU A 36 2.44 0.09 0.79
CA LEU A 36 1.20 0.75 0.39
C LEU A 36 0.97 0.58 -1.12
N LEU A 37 -0.22 0.10 -1.48
CA LEU A 37 -0.79 0.29 -2.82
C LEU A 37 -1.95 1.27 -2.73
N SER A 38 -1.82 2.44 -3.38
CA SER A 38 -2.87 3.47 -3.44
C SER A 38 -3.50 3.51 -4.83
N SER A 39 -4.80 3.24 -4.93
CA SER A 39 -5.58 3.26 -6.16
C SER A 39 -6.30 4.61 -6.32
N ASN A 40 -6.03 5.30 -7.43
CA ASN A 40 -6.60 6.62 -7.72
C ASN A 40 -7.12 6.67 -9.16
N ARG A 41 -8.05 7.57 -9.46
CA ARG A 41 -8.56 7.71 -10.84
C ARG A 41 -7.61 8.46 -11.77
N ARG A 42 -6.82 9.40 -11.25
CA ARG A 42 -5.95 10.31 -12.03
C ARG A 42 -4.65 10.54 -11.28
N ALA A 43 -3.55 10.78 -12.00
CA ALA A 43 -2.26 11.07 -11.38
C ALA A 43 -2.30 12.31 -10.46
N GLY A 44 -2.97 13.39 -10.87
CA GLY A 44 -3.18 14.58 -10.02
C GLY A 44 -4.18 14.37 -8.88
N GLY A 45 -4.77 13.17 -8.78
CA GLY A 45 -5.70 12.78 -7.73
C GLY A 45 -5.06 11.86 -6.68
N VAL A 46 -3.74 11.66 -6.70
CA VAL A 46 -3.05 10.97 -5.60
C VAL A 46 -3.08 11.90 -4.38
N LEU A 47 -4.07 11.68 -3.53
CA LEU A 47 -4.21 12.41 -2.29
C LEU A 47 -3.01 12.13 -1.39
N MET A 48 -2.50 13.18 -0.74
CA MET A 48 -1.38 13.11 0.20
C MET A 48 -0.06 12.58 -0.39
N ALA A 49 0.19 12.79 -1.69
CA ALA A 49 1.41 12.31 -2.36
C ALA A 49 2.70 12.82 -1.70
N ALA A 50 2.78 14.12 -1.41
CA ALA A 50 3.95 14.73 -0.78
C ALA A 50 4.19 14.17 0.64
N GLU A 51 3.12 13.91 1.38
CA GLU A 51 3.19 13.32 2.71
C GLU A 51 3.65 11.86 2.66
N LEU A 52 3.16 11.10 1.69
CA LEU A 52 3.58 9.71 1.48
C LEU A 52 5.07 9.63 1.11
N GLU A 53 5.52 10.47 0.20
CA GLU A 53 6.94 10.61 -0.16
C GLU A 53 7.78 10.98 1.08
N ALA A 54 7.37 12.00 1.84
CA ALA A 54 8.06 12.42 3.05
C ALA A 54 8.13 11.32 4.12
N VAL A 55 7.09 10.48 4.25
CA VAL A 55 7.09 9.34 5.17
C VAL A 55 8.08 8.27 4.72
N THR A 56 8.10 7.95 3.43
CA THR A 56 9.04 6.95 2.90
C THR A 56 10.49 7.42 2.98
N ALA A 57 10.75 8.72 2.77
CA ALA A 57 12.09 9.30 2.91
C ALA A 57 12.61 9.30 4.36
N GLN A 58 11.71 9.26 5.35
CA GLN A 58 12.07 9.15 6.77
C GLN A 58 12.31 7.71 7.23
N ALA A 59 11.86 6.72 6.48
CA ALA A 59 12.03 5.33 6.83
C ALA A 59 13.43 4.84 6.44
N PRO A 60 14.02 3.89 7.19
CA PRO A 60 15.26 3.26 6.75
C PRO A 60 15.11 2.65 5.34
N THR A 61 16.12 2.81 4.49
CA THR A 61 16.09 2.38 3.09
C THR A 61 15.66 0.92 2.95
N GLY A 62 14.69 0.65 2.06
CA GLY A 62 14.20 -0.69 1.76
C GLY A 62 13.13 -1.23 2.73
N THR A 63 12.87 -0.59 3.87
CA THR A 63 11.89 -1.07 4.86
C THR A 63 10.44 -0.75 4.48
N MET A 64 10.23 0.28 3.66
CA MET A 64 8.90 0.72 3.23
C MET A 64 8.84 0.83 1.71
N ARG A 65 7.70 0.42 1.14
CA ARG A 65 7.44 0.53 -0.31
C ARG A 65 6.12 1.22 -0.58
N LEU A 66 6.17 2.19 -1.51
CA LEU A 66 5.03 2.93 -2.01
C LEU A 66 4.78 2.56 -3.47
N ARG A 67 3.53 2.25 -3.81
CA ARG A 67 3.07 2.07 -5.18
C ARG A 67 1.73 2.74 -5.38
N HIS A 68 1.50 3.19 -6.60
CA HIS A 68 0.24 3.76 -7.03
C HIS A 68 -0.31 2.97 -8.21
N THR A 69 -1.64 2.91 -8.34
CA THR A 69 -2.27 2.52 -9.60
C THR A 69 -3.30 3.55 -10.01
N LEU A 70 -3.33 3.86 -11.30
CA LEU A 70 -4.25 4.83 -11.89
C LEU A 70 -5.32 4.11 -12.72
N THR A 71 -6.59 4.22 -12.34
CA THR A 71 -7.68 3.49 -13.02
C THR A 71 -8.33 4.27 -14.17
N GLY A 72 -8.04 5.56 -14.32
CA GLY A 72 -8.54 6.38 -15.41
C GLY A 72 -7.75 6.18 -16.70
N ASP A 73 -8.26 6.73 -17.79
CA ASP A 73 -7.62 6.66 -19.11
C ASP A 73 -6.42 7.62 -19.17
N ASP A 74 -5.32 7.21 -18.55
CA ASP A 74 -4.01 7.87 -18.63
C ASP A 74 -3.09 7.15 -19.66
N SER A 75 -3.68 6.45 -20.64
CA SER A 75 -2.99 5.68 -21.68
C SER A 75 -1.95 6.48 -22.48
N LYS A 76 -2.02 7.82 -22.45
CA LYS A 76 -1.11 8.74 -23.13
C LYS A 76 0.03 9.28 -22.26
N ARG A 77 0.12 8.92 -20.97
CA ARG A 77 1.18 9.44 -20.09
C ARG A 77 2.45 8.60 -20.13
N PRO A 78 3.63 9.22 -19.94
CA PRO A 78 4.87 8.48 -19.77
C PRO A 78 4.76 7.50 -18.59
N ARG A 79 5.32 6.29 -18.75
CA ARG A 79 5.42 5.34 -17.64
C ARG A 79 6.37 5.90 -16.59
N VAL A 80 5.82 6.19 -15.41
CA VAL A 80 6.60 6.61 -14.24
C VAL A 80 6.91 5.37 -13.41
N PRO A 81 8.19 5.12 -13.03
CA PRO A 81 8.54 4.02 -12.14
C PRO A 81 7.71 4.05 -10.85
N GLY A 82 7.16 2.90 -10.46
CA GLY A 82 6.32 2.79 -9.25
C GLY A 82 4.85 3.20 -9.41
N ILE A 83 4.43 3.61 -10.61
CA ILE A 83 3.03 3.89 -10.95
C ILE A 83 2.52 2.83 -11.95
N PHE A 84 1.54 2.05 -11.50
CA PHE A 84 0.79 1.10 -12.30
C PHE A 84 -0.41 1.77 -13.00
N SER A 85 -1.00 1.04 -13.95
CA SER A 85 -2.22 1.44 -14.65
C SER A 85 -3.28 0.35 -14.55
N GLY A 86 -4.54 0.77 -14.40
CA GLY A 86 -5.70 -0.09 -14.29
C GLY A 86 -6.13 -0.39 -12.85
N ARG A 87 -7.08 -1.32 -12.74
CA ARG A 87 -7.55 -1.84 -11.46
C ARG A 87 -6.46 -2.64 -10.77
N VAL A 88 -6.57 -2.76 -9.44
CA VAL A 88 -5.63 -3.55 -8.62
C VAL A 88 -5.57 -5.00 -9.14
N THR A 89 -4.36 -5.52 -9.31
CA THR A 89 -4.10 -6.91 -9.70
C THR A 89 -3.24 -7.62 -8.64
N PRO A 90 -3.18 -8.98 -8.66
CA PRO A 90 -2.27 -9.72 -7.78
C PRO A 90 -0.81 -9.30 -7.92
N ALA A 91 -0.33 -9.03 -9.15
CA ALA A 91 1.04 -8.60 -9.39
C ALA A 91 1.35 -7.24 -8.73
N MET A 92 0.41 -6.28 -8.80
CA MET A 92 0.57 -4.98 -8.15
C MET A 92 0.62 -5.12 -6.63
N LEU A 93 -0.21 -5.99 -6.06
CA LEU A 93 -0.23 -6.27 -4.62
C LEU A 93 1.06 -6.96 -4.16
N ALA A 94 1.53 -7.97 -4.90
CA ALA A 94 2.78 -8.68 -4.60
C ALA A 94 4.00 -7.77 -4.70
N GLU A 95 3.99 -6.80 -5.62
CA GLU A 95 5.07 -5.81 -5.69
C GLU A 95 4.98 -4.78 -4.56
N ALA A 96 3.79 -4.34 -4.18
CA ALA A 96 3.60 -3.29 -3.19
C ALA A 96 3.74 -3.76 -1.73
N LEU A 97 3.27 -4.97 -1.42
CA LEU A 97 3.14 -5.47 -0.06
C LEU A 97 4.31 -6.39 0.33
N PRO A 98 4.67 -6.46 1.61
CA PRO A 98 5.51 -7.54 2.11
C PRO A 98 4.86 -8.90 1.77
N PRO A 99 5.64 -9.91 1.35
CA PRO A 99 5.08 -11.22 1.08
C PRO A 99 4.48 -11.82 2.36
N PRO A 100 3.46 -12.68 2.26
CA PRO A 100 3.00 -13.47 3.39
C PRO A 100 4.08 -14.50 3.75
N VAL A 101 4.97 -14.16 4.68
CA VAL A 101 6.08 -15.05 5.08
C VAL A 101 5.65 -15.99 6.21
N GLY A 102 5.18 -17.18 5.85
CA GLY A 102 5.03 -18.32 6.76
C GLY A 102 4.41 -17.99 8.12
N ARG A 103 5.19 -18.13 9.21
CA ARG A 103 4.73 -17.95 10.61
C ARG A 103 4.65 -16.49 11.08
N THR A 104 5.14 -15.53 10.31
CA THR A 104 5.12 -14.12 10.71
C THR A 104 3.79 -13.50 10.31
N ALA A 105 3.00 -13.09 11.30
CA ALA A 105 1.72 -12.44 11.05
C ALA A 105 1.92 -11.14 10.27
N CYS A 106 1.36 -11.07 9.06
CA CYS A 106 1.31 -9.87 8.24
C CYS A 106 -0.12 -9.32 8.29
N LEU A 107 -0.30 -8.19 8.97
CA LEU A 107 -1.57 -7.46 8.98
C LEU A 107 -1.71 -6.69 7.66
N VAL A 108 -2.78 -6.95 6.92
CA VAL A 108 -3.17 -6.16 5.75
C VAL A 108 -4.36 -5.30 6.12
N VAL A 109 -4.21 -3.97 6.00
CA VAL A 109 -5.32 -3.02 6.18
C VAL A 109 -5.81 -2.57 4.81
N VAL A 110 -7.10 -2.74 4.55
CA VAL A 110 -7.78 -2.29 3.33
C VAL A 110 -8.72 -1.14 3.66
N VAL A 111 -8.61 -0.03 2.92
CA VAL A 111 -9.38 1.19 3.19
C VAL A 111 -9.94 1.77 1.89
N GLY A 112 -11.26 1.76 1.73
CA GLY A 112 -11.90 2.34 0.55
C GLY A 112 -13.36 1.91 0.40
N PRO A 113 -14.02 2.29 -0.71
CA PRO A 113 -15.43 1.96 -0.96
C PRO A 113 -15.68 0.44 -0.97
N GLY A 114 -16.90 0.00 -0.66
CA GLY A 114 -17.27 -1.42 -0.58
C GLY A 114 -16.83 -2.25 -1.79
N GLY A 115 -17.15 -1.81 -3.02
CA GLY A 115 -16.72 -2.52 -4.23
C GLY A 115 -15.20 -2.57 -4.46
N PHE A 116 -14.42 -1.66 -3.87
CA PHE A 116 -12.96 -1.75 -3.86
C PHE A 116 -12.48 -2.81 -2.87
N VAL A 117 -13.06 -2.85 -1.66
CA VAL A 117 -12.76 -3.87 -0.65
C VAL A 117 -13.10 -5.26 -1.18
N GLU A 118 -14.32 -5.44 -1.69
CA GLU A 118 -14.79 -6.70 -2.30
C GLU A 118 -13.86 -7.19 -3.42
N HIS A 119 -13.33 -6.27 -4.22
CA HIS A 119 -12.35 -6.57 -5.26
C HIS A 119 -10.99 -7.01 -4.70
N CYS A 120 -10.48 -6.35 -3.66
CA CYS A 120 -9.15 -6.63 -3.12
C CYS A 120 -9.07 -7.90 -2.26
N MET A 121 -10.13 -8.24 -1.52
CA MET A 121 -10.16 -9.39 -0.62
C MET A 121 -9.75 -10.73 -1.29
N PRO A 122 -10.37 -11.19 -2.39
CA PRO A 122 -9.99 -12.45 -3.02
C PRO A 122 -8.57 -12.43 -3.59
N LEU A 123 -8.06 -11.26 -4.01
CA LEU A 123 -6.69 -11.13 -4.52
C LEU A 123 -5.66 -11.31 -3.40
N LEU A 124 -5.89 -10.71 -2.23
CA LEU A 124 -5.03 -10.85 -1.05
C LEU A 124 -4.99 -12.28 -0.54
N ILE A 125 -6.15 -12.94 -0.46
CA ILE A 125 -6.26 -14.35 -0.08
C ILE A 125 -5.54 -15.23 -1.11
N GLY A 126 -5.73 -14.97 -2.41
CA GLY A 126 -5.05 -15.70 -3.48
C GLY A 126 -3.52 -15.55 -3.48
N LEU A 127 -3.00 -14.46 -2.93
CA LEU A 127 -1.57 -14.26 -2.70
C LEU A 127 -1.04 -14.96 -1.44
N GLY A 128 -1.92 -15.57 -0.64
CA GLY A 128 -1.56 -16.29 0.59
C GLY A 128 -1.67 -15.45 1.87
N HIS A 129 -2.25 -14.25 1.83
CA HIS A 129 -2.55 -13.52 3.08
C HIS A 129 -3.68 -14.22 3.85
N CYS A 130 -3.50 -14.38 5.16
CA CYS A 130 -4.51 -14.98 6.02
C CYS A 130 -5.70 -14.03 6.19
N ALA A 131 -6.92 -14.48 5.91
CA ALA A 131 -8.14 -13.68 6.03
C ALA A 131 -8.33 -13.09 7.44
N ASN A 132 -7.94 -13.82 8.49
CA ASN A 132 -8.01 -13.34 9.89
C ASN A 132 -7.02 -12.20 10.20
N HIS A 133 -6.07 -11.94 9.30
CA HIS A 133 -5.12 -10.84 9.39
C HIS A 133 -5.41 -9.73 8.37
N ILE A 134 -6.61 -9.72 7.77
CA ILE A 134 -7.07 -8.62 6.92
C ILE A 134 -8.08 -7.79 7.70
N ALA A 135 -7.74 -6.53 7.95
CA ALA A 135 -8.64 -5.56 8.55
C ALA A 135 -9.20 -4.63 7.47
N VAL A 136 -10.51 -4.41 7.50
CA VAL A 136 -11.19 -3.43 6.63
C VAL A 136 -11.55 -2.22 7.48
N LEU A 137 -11.24 -1.03 6.98
CA LEU A 137 -11.68 0.22 7.57
C LEU A 137 -12.63 0.91 6.60
N ASP A 138 -13.81 1.25 7.08
CA ASP A 138 -14.77 2.05 6.34
C ASP A 138 -14.27 3.50 6.18
N ALA A 139 -14.47 4.07 5.00
CA ALA A 139 -13.97 5.39 4.60
C ALA A 139 -15.07 6.25 3.97
#